data_AF-A0A940ZKQ6-F1
#
_entry.id   AF-A0A940ZKQ6-F1
#
_cell.length_a   1.000
_cell.length_b   1.000
_cell.length_c   1.000
_cell.angle_alpha   90.00
_cell.angle_beta   90.00
_cell.angle_gamma   90.00
#
_symmetry.space_group_name_H-M   'P 1'
#
loop_
_entity.id
_entity.type
_entity.pdbx_description
1 polymer ?
#
loop_
_entity_poly.entity_id
_entity_poly.type
_entity_poly.pdbx_seq_one_letter_code
_entity_poly.pdbx_strand_id
1 'polypeptide(L)' 'ADPETGKTSRKGVFAGGDIVTGAATVILAMGAGKKAAAAIDEYLKTGQW' A
#
# COMPACT_ATOMS: atom_id res chain seq x y z
N ALA A 1 5.50 -4.57 -3.91
CA ALA A 1 4.21 -3.88 -4.11
C ALA A 1 4.49 -2.53 -4.76
N ASP A 2 3.52 -1.94 -5.43
CA ASP A 2 3.65 -0.60 -5.99
C ASP A 2 3.93 0.43 -4.87
N PRO A 3 5.00 1.24 -4.95
CA PRO A 3 5.37 2.16 -3.87
C PRO A 3 4.38 3.30 -3.62
N GLU A 4 3.56 3.65 -4.60
CA GLU A 4 2.61 4.77 -4.52
C GLU A 4 1.24 4.31 -4.03
N THR A 5 0.82 3.10 -4.42
CA THR A 5 -0.53 2.59 -4.14
C THR A 5 -0.55 1.40 -3.18
N GLY A 6 0.59 0.76 -2.93
CA GLY A 6 0.66 -0.48 -2.16
C GLY A 6 0.06 -1.70 -2.86
N LYS A 7 -0.40 -1.58 -4.13
CA LYS A 7 -1.00 -2.68 -4.89
C LYS A 7 0.05 -3.77 -5.17
N THR A 8 -0.34 -5.03 -5.04
CA THR A 8 0.52 -6.17 -5.41
C THR A 8 0.16 -6.69 -6.80
N SER A 9 0.86 -7.72 -7.28
CA SER A 9 0.46 -8.42 -8.51
C SER A 9 -0.85 -9.19 -8.38
N ARG A 10 -1.35 -9.40 -7.16
CA ARG A 10 -2.62 -10.07 -6.89
C ARG A 10 -3.71 -9.02 -6.64
N LYS A 11 -4.76 -9.05 -7.47
CA LYS A 11 -5.92 -8.16 -7.33
C LYS A 11 -6.54 -8.31 -5.94
N GLY A 12 -6.84 -7.18 -5.30
CA GLY A 12 -7.39 -7.10 -3.95
C GLY A 12 -6.36 -7.30 -2.83
N VAL A 13 -5.09 -7.53 -3.15
CA VAL A 13 -4.02 -7.71 -2.16
C VAL A 13 -3.09 -6.50 -2.20
N PHE A 14 -2.90 -5.89 -1.03
CA PHE A 14 -2.06 -4.70 -0.83
C PHE A 14 -0.97 -4.98 0.20
N ALA A 15 0.13 -4.25 0.13
CA ALA A 15 1.18 -4.28 1.12
C ALA A 15 1.74 -2.87 1.34
N GLY A 16 2.22 -2.59 2.55
CA GLY A 16 2.85 -1.34 2.95
C GLY A 16 3.82 -1.57 4.10
N GLY A 17 4.64 -0.57 4.42
CA GLY A 17 5.69 -0.68 5.44
C GLY A 17 7.00 -1.24 4.88
N ASP A 18 7.85 -1.75 5.76
CA ASP A 18 9.22 -2.22 5.44
C ASP A 18 9.26 -3.28 4.34
N ILE A 19 8.21 -4.09 4.21
CA ILE A 19 8.08 -5.10 3.15
C ILE A 19 7.97 -4.50 1.74
N VAL A 20 7.68 -3.19 1.65
CA VAL A 20 7.58 -2.43 0.40
C VAL A 20 8.72 -1.43 0.28
N THR A 21 9.11 -0.76 1.37
CA THR A 21 10.12 0.30 1.35
C THR A 21 11.54 -0.18 1.63
N GLY A 22 11.74 -1.43 2.04
CA GLY A 22 13.01 -1.95 2.56
C GLY A 22 13.23 -1.54 4.02
N ALA A 23 14.47 -1.66 4.52
CA ALA A 23 14.86 -1.25 5.87
C ALA A 23 14.78 0.28 6.04
N ALA A 24 13.55 0.78 6.09
CA ALA A 24 13.22 2.19 6.19
C ALA A 24 12.98 2.57 7.66
N THR A 25 13.00 3.87 7.94
CA THR A 25 12.65 4.34 9.28
C THR A 25 11.16 4.15 9.55
N VAL A 26 10.76 4.09 10.82
CA VAL A 26 9.36 3.92 11.24
C VAL A 26 8.42 4.93 10.57
N ILE A 27 8.88 6.17 10.36
CA ILE A 27 8.10 7.23 9.70
C ILE A 27 7.80 6.87 8.24
N LEU A 28 8.79 6.34 7.51
CA LEU A 28 8.63 5.94 6.12
C LEU A 28 7.71 4.71 6.01
N ALA A 29 7.84 3.75 6.92
CA ALA A 29 6.96 2.59 7.00
C ALA A 29 5.50 2.98 7.25
N MET A 30 5.26 3.93 8.16
CA MET A 30 3.94 4.51 8.42
C MET A 30 3.37 5.23 7.20
N GLY A 31 4.21 5.98 6.47
CA GLY A 31 3.82 6.64 5.22
C GLY A 31 3.37 5.65 4.14
N ALA A 32 4.12 4.57 3.96
CA ALA A 32 3.76 3.49 3.04
C ALA A 32 2.46 2.78 3.46
N GLY A 33 2.27 2.56 4.76
CA GLY A 33 1.02 2.00 5.29
C GLY A 33 -0.19 2.89 5.01
N LYS A 34 -0.04 4.21 5.17
CA LYS A 34 -1.11 5.18 4.87
C LYS A 34 -1.49 5.17 3.38
N LYS A 35 -0.51 5.10 2.47
CA LYS A 35 -0.74 5.00 1.02
C LYS A 35 -1.52 3.73 0.67
N ALA A 36 -1.09 2.58 1.20
CA ALA A 36 -1.77 1.31 0.99
C ALA A 36 -3.22 1.34 1.51
N ALA A 37 -3.46 1.93 2.69
CA ALA A 37 -4.80 2.07 3.26
C ALA A 37 -5.74 2.95 2.40
N ALA A 38 -5.22 4.05 1.83
CA ALA A 38 -6.00 4.90 0.93
C ALA A 38 -6.41 4.16 -0.35
N ALA A 39 -5.49 3.37 -0.93
CA ALA A 39 -5.77 2.57 -2.11
C ALA A 39 -6.75 1.41 -1.83
N ILE A 40 -6.71 0.82 -0.63
CA ILE A 40 -7.71 -0.16 -0.17
C ILE A 40 -9.09 0.50 -0.10
N ASP A 41 -9.19 1.68 0.52
CA ASP A 41 -10.47 2.41 0.65
C ASP A 41 -11.06 2.77 -0.72
N GLU A 42 -10.24 3.28 -1.64
CA GLU A 42 -10.65 3.58 -3.02
C GLU A 42 -11.13 2.32 -3.76
N TYR A 43 -10.38 1.22 -3.63
CA TYR A 43 -10.75 -0.06 -4.23
C TYR A 43 -12.08 -0.59 -3.68
N LEU A 44 -12.33 -0.48 -2.38
CA LEU A 44 -13.58 -0.91 -1.76
C LEU A 44 -14.77 -0.03 -2.16
N LYS A 45 -14.56 1.27 -2.34
CA LYS A 45 -15.61 2.22 -2.73
C LYS A 45 -16.00 2.13 -4.20
N THR A 46 -15.01 1.95 -5.08
CA THR A 46 -15.21 2.06 -6.54
C THR A 46 -15.19 0.71 -7.25
N GLY A 47 -14.59 -0.32 -6.63
CA GLY A 47 -14.29 -1.60 -7.26
C GLY A 47 -13.16 -1.54 -8.30
N GLN A 48 -12.50 -0.37 -8.47
CA GLN A 48 -11.48 -0.15 -9.49
C GLN A 48 -10.10 -0.52 -8.98
N TRP A 49 -9.40 -1.35 -9.74
CA TRP A 49 -8.05 -1.84 -9.45
C TRP A 49 -6.99 -1.05 -10.20
#